data_AF-A0AAU1L5Q4-F1
#
_entry.id   AF-A0AAU1L5Q4-F1
#
_cell.length_a   1.000
_cell.length_b   1.000
_cell.length_c   1.000
_cell.angle_alpha   90.00
_cell.angle_beta   90.00
_cell.angle_gamma   90.00
#
_symmetry.space_group_name_H-M   'P 1'
#
loop_
_entity.id
_entity.type
_entity.pdbx_description
1 polymer ?
#
loop_
_entity_poly.entity_id
_entity_poly.type
_entity_poly.pdbx_seq_one_letter_code
_entity_poly.pdbx_strand_id
1 'polypeptide(L)'
;MRKAARFTAVALSAATIVMGSVTVAHAGDYTEDGVRIRSNSTTSASVNGLGYRNHTITPICYKSGTVINGNRWWDRHKNNNTGVTGYSSMTLITKWAANPC
;
A
#
# COMPACT_ATOMS: atom_id res chain seq x y z
N MET A 1 67.15 35.23 -5.11
CA MET A 1 66.12 35.02 -6.15
C MET A 1 64.89 34.40 -5.48
N ARG A 2 63.76 35.12 -5.39
CA ARG A 2 62.54 34.66 -4.68
C ARG A 2 61.70 33.80 -5.63
N LYS A 3 61.55 32.49 -5.35
CA LYS A 3 60.67 31.60 -6.13
C LYS A 3 59.22 31.84 -5.69
N ALA A 4 58.40 32.39 -6.57
CA ALA A 4 56.97 32.55 -6.34
C ALA A 4 56.24 31.21 -6.59
N ALA A 5 55.59 30.67 -5.56
CA ALA A 5 54.73 29.50 -5.68
C ALA A 5 53.37 29.91 -6.26
N ARG A 6 52.99 29.31 -7.40
CA ARG A 6 51.65 29.47 -7.97
C ARG A 6 50.72 28.43 -7.33
N PHE A 7 49.76 28.90 -6.53
CA PHE A 7 48.70 28.06 -5.99
C PHE A 7 47.54 28.03 -6.99
N THR A 8 47.36 26.91 -7.67
CA THR A 8 46.18 26.63 -8.49
C THR A 8 45.03 26.20 -7.59
N ALA A 9 43.99 27.03 -7.49
CA ALA A 9 42.77 26.71 -6.77
C ALA A 9 41.91 25.73 -7.60
N VAL A 10 41.52 24.60 -7.00
CA VAL A 10 40.56 23.65 -7.57
C VAL A 10 39.17 24.04 -7.07
N ALA A 11 38.28 24.42 -7.97
CA ALA A 11 36.89 24.73 -7.64
C ALA A 11 36.12 23.41 -7.35
N LEU A 12 35.70 23.22 -6.10
CA LEU A 12 34.77 22.15 -5.73
C LEU A 12 33.37 22.51 -6.25
N SER A 13 32.93 21.81 -7.29
CA SER A 13 31.55 21.90 -7.76
C SER A 13 30.65 21.09 -6.81
N ALA A 14 29.77 21.78 -6.08
CA ALA A 14 28.77 21.13 -5.24
C ALA A 14 27.62 20.62 -6.13
N ALA A 15 27.50 19.29 -6.29
CA ALA A 15 26.36 18.67 -6.94
C ALA A 15 25.22 18.50 -5.92
N THR A 16 24.11 19.20 -6.11
CA THR A 16 22.88 18.98 -5.34
C THR A 16 22.19 17.71 -5.83
N ILE A 17 22.11 16.69 -4.96
CA ILE A 17 21.34 15.48 -5.21
C ILE A 17 19.89 15.75 -4.80
N VAL A 18 18.98 15.83 -5.79
CA VAL A 18 17.54 15.78 -5.52
C VAL A 18 17.19 14.34 -5.17
N MET A 19 16.91 14.06 -3.90
CA MET A 19 16.34 12.78 -3.47
C MET A 19 14.86 12.75 -3.86
N GLY A 20 14.56 12.23 -5.05
CA GLY A 20 13.19 11.86 -5.42
C GLY A 20 12.74 10.65 -4.59
N SER A 21 11.53 10.69 -4.05
CA SER A 21 10.94 9.55 -3.35
C SER A 21 10.66 8.41 -4.32
N VAL A 22 11.31 7.26 -4.12
CA VAL A 22 10.99 6.02 -4.85
C VAL A 22 9.85 5.29 -4.15
N THR A 23 8.69 5.18 -4.80
CA THR A 23 7.66 4.25 -4.36
C THR A 23 8.06 2.85 -4.83
N VAL A 24 8.42 1.96 -3.92
CA VAL A 24 8.59 0.53 -4.24
C VAL A 24 7.27 -0.02 -4.77
N ALA A 25 7.30 -0.61 -5.96
CA ALA A 25 6.18 -1.39 -6.49
C ALA A 25 5.94 -2.57 -5.54
N HIS A 26 4.75 -2.65 -4.95
CA HIS A 26 4.38 -3.75 -4.08
C HIS A 26 3.65 -4.81 -4.92
N ALA A 27 4.12 -6.06 -4.86
CA ALA A 27 3.58 -7.16 -5.66
C ALA A 27 2.26 -7.75 -5.13
N GLY A 28 1.74 -7.24 -4.01
CA GLY A 28 0.50 -7.73 -3.39
C GLY A 28 -0.75 -6.99 -3.83
N ASP A 29 -1.88 -7.43 -3.28
CA ASP A 29 -3.21 -6.96 -3.65
C ASP A 29 -3.78 -5.91 -2.67
N TYR A 30 -3.09 -5.62 -1.57
CA TYR A 30 -3.47 -4.54 -0.66
C TYR A 30 -2.74 -3.25 -1.03
N THR A 31 -3.46 -2.13 -0.98
CA THR A 31 -2.92 -0.80 -1.33
C THR A 31 -2.12 -0.16 -0.19
N GLU A 32 -2.32 -0.63 1.05
CA GLU A 32 -1.65 -0.12 2.25
C GLU A 32 -1.33 -1.26 3.24
N ASP A 33 -0.54 -0.91 4.26
CA ASP A 33 -0.23 -1.82 5.37
C ASP A 33 -1.25 -1.69 6.49
N GLY A 34 -1.63 -2.81 7.09
CA GLY A 34 -2.60 -2.82 8.18
C GLY A 34 -4.06 -2.68 7.72
N VAL A 35 -4.38 -3.04 6.47
CA VAL A 35 -5.77 -3.07 6.00
C VAL A 35 -6.58 -4.02 6.87
N ARG A 36 -7.66 -3.52 7.47
CA ARG A 36 -8.50 -4.32 8.38
C ARG A 36 -9.36 -5.30 7.58
N ILE A 37 -9.20 -6.58 7.88
CA ILE A 37 -10.05 -7.66 7.36
C ILE A 37 -11.13 -7.91 8.43
N ARG A 38 -12.37 -7.55 8.13
CA ARG A 38 -13.47 -7.48 9.11
C ARG A 38 -14.43 -8.64 9.00
N SER A 39 -15.17 -8.93 10.07
CA SER A 39 -16.19 -9.97 10.07
C SER A 39 -17.42 -9.64 9.20
N ASN A 40 -17.67 -8.36 8.90
CA ASN A 40 -18.78 -7.90 8.06
C ASN A 40 -18.42 -6.59 7.31
N SER A 41 -19.25 -6.16 6.37
CA SER A 41 -19.03 -4.97 5.51
C SER A 41 -19.32 -3.64 6.23
N THR A 42 -18.80 -3.46 7.44
CA THR A 42 -18.95 -2.23 8.23
C THR A 42 -17.69 -1.92 9.02
N THR A 43 -17.40 -0.63 9.23
CA THR A 43 -16.27 -0.17 10.03
C THR A 43 -16.42 -0.45 11.53
N SER A 44 -17.62 -0.77 12.00
CA SER A 44 -17.88 -1.19 13.38
C SER A 44 -17.73 -2.70 13.60
N ALA A 45 -17.59 -3.50 12.54
CA ALA A 45 -17.41 -4.94 12.68
C ALA A 45 -16.04 -5.27 13.26
N SER A 46 -15.99 -6.36 14.03
CA SER A 46 -14.76 -6.94 14.57
C SER A 46 -13.72 -7.17 13.48
N VAL A 47 -12.46 -6.98 13.84
CA VAL A 47 -11.32 -7.19 12.94
C VAL A 47 -10.83 -8.63 13.13
N ASN A 48 -10.96 -9.44 12.08
CA ASN A 48 -10.49 -10.83 12.05
C ASN A 48 -8.97 -10.91 11.83
N GLY A 49 -8.37 -9.88 11.21
CA GLY A 49 -6.94 -9.78 10.97
C GLY A 49 -6.58 -8.60 10.09
N LEU A 50 -5.32 -8.57 9.65
CA LEU A 50 -4.75 -7.46 8.88
C LEU A 50 -4.14 -7.94 7.54
N GLY A 51 -4.24 -7.10 6.52
CA GLY A 51 -3.58 -7.21 5.23
C GLY A 51 -2.42 -6.21 5.10
N TYR A 52 -1.41 -6.57 4.30
CA TYR A 52 -0.21 -5.75 4.08
C TYR A 52 0.13 -5.72 2.60
N ARG A 53 0.86 -4.70 2.12
CA ARG A 53 1.04 -4.45 0.69
C ARG A 53 1.72 -5.59 -0.08
N ASN A 54 2.50 -6.44 0.60
CA ASN A 54 3.13 -7.63 0.01
C ASN A 54 2.25 -8.89 0.06
N HIS A 55 1.02 -8.80 0.59
CA HIS A 55 0.09 -9.92 0.68
C HIS A 55 -0.82 -9.98 -0.54
N THR A 56 -1.21 -11.19 -0.93
CA THR A 56 -2.18 -11.43 -2.01
C THR A 56 -3.52 -11.91 -1.47
N ILE A 57 -4.57 -11.82 -2.28
CA ILE A 57 -5.93 -12.21 -1.91
C ILE A 57 -6.57 -13.17 -2.91
N THR A 58 -7.45 -14.01 -2.38
CA THR A 58 -8.44 -14.77 -3.14
C THR A 58 -9.82 -14.16 -2.89
N PRO A 59 -10.38 -13.39 -3.83
CA PRO A 59 -11.74 -12.84 -3.72
C PRO A 59 -12.79 -13.95 -3.70
N ILE A 60 -13.89 -13.72 -2.98
CA ILE A 60 -14.97 -14.70 -2.81
C ILE A 60 -16.29 -14.13 -3.34
N CYS A 61 -16.73 -13.00 -2.78
CA CYS A 61 -17.96 -12.31 -3.21
C CYS A 61 -17.94 -10.86 -2.70
N TYR A 62 -18.74 -9.98 -3.27
CA TYR A 62 -18.85 -8.59 -2.82
C TYR A 62 -20.24 -8.23 -2.32
N LYS A 63 -20.32 -7.24 -1.42
CA LYS A 63 -21.61 -6.65 -1.05
C LYS A 63 -21.48 -5.20 -0.62
N SER A 64 -22.62 -4.52 -0.52
CA SER A 64 -22.69 -3.17 0.01
C SER A 64 -22.39 -3.13 1.52
N GLY A 65 -21.88 -2.00 1.98
CA GLY A 65 -21.54 -1.77 3.38
C GLY A 65 -21.44 -0.29 3.74
N THR A 66 -20.75 -0.01 4.85
CA THR A 66 -20.39 1.37 5.23
C THR A 66 -19.60 2.03 4.11
N VAL A 67 -19.94 3.27 3.77
CA VAL A 67 -19.25 4.04 2.74
C VAL A 67 -17.89 4.50 3.25
N ILE A 68 -16.82 4.22 2.49
CA ILE A 68 -15.47 4.70 2.74
C ILE A 68 -15.01 5.46 1.50
N ASN A 69 -14.62 6.73 1.65
CA ASN A 69 -14.19 7.60 0.55
C ASN A 69 -15.14 7.59 -0.66
N GLY A 70 -16.46 7.63 -0.39
CA GLY A 70 -17.50 7.62 -1.43
C GLY A 70 -17.81 6.25 -2.05
N ASN A 71 -17.10 5.18 -1.68
CA ASN A 71 -17.33 3.83 -2.18
C ASN A 71 -18.02 2.96 -1.11
N ARG A 72 -19.15 2.33 -1.48
CA ARG A 72 -19.97 1.48 -0.60
C ARG A 72 -19.64 -0.01 -0.70
N TRP A 73 -18.73 -0.41 -1.59
CA TRP A 73 -18.49 -1.81 -1.92
C TRP A 73 -17.37 -2.40 -1.07
N TRP A 74 -17.65 -3.59 -0.56
CA TRP A 74 -16.75 -4.39 0.26
C TRP A 74 -16.59 -5.76 -0.39
N ASP A 75 -15.35 -6.23 -0.44
CA ASP A 75 -15.03 -7.56 -0.96
C ASP A 75 -14.74 -8.52 0.19
N ARG A 76 -15.42 -9.65 0.19
CA ARG A 76 -15.06 -10.79 1.03
C ARG A 76 -13.95 -11.56 0.33
N HIS A 77 -12.82 -11.72 1.00
CA HIS A 77 -11.67 -12.45 0.46
C HIS A 77 -10.95 -13.23 1.56
N LYS A 78 -10.10 -14.16 1.11
CA LYS A 78 -9.05 -14.78 1.93
C LYS A 78 -7.73 -14.07 1.67
N ASN A 79 -7.03 -13.68 2.72
CA ASN A 79 -5.62 -13.32 2.65
C ASN A 79 -4.80 -14.61 2.47
N ASN A 80 -4.08 -14.73 1.35
CA ASN A 80 -3.35 -15.95 1.02
C ASN A 80 -2.11 -16.17 1.91
N ASN A 81 -1.57 -15.11 2.50
CA ASN A 81 -0.39 -15.15 3.34
C ASN A 81 -0.72 -15.56 4.79
N THR A 82 -1.88 -15.16 5.30
CA THR A 82 -2.26 -15.41 6.71
C THR A 82 -3.42 -16.39 6.87
N GLY A 83 -4.14 -16.70 5.79
CA GLY A 83 -5.34 -17.52 5.81
C GLY A 83 -6.60 -16.80 6.34
N VAL A 84 -6.47 -15.58 6.86
CA VAL A 84 -7.59 -14.79 7.41
C VAL A 84 -8.62 -14.51 6.32
N THR A 85 -9.90 -14.73 6.64
CA THR A 85 -11.01 -14.44 5.75
C THR A 85 -11.93 -13.38 6.36
N GLY A 86 -12.39 -12.45 5.54
CA GLY A 86 -13.33 -11.41 5.95
C GLY A 86 -13.52 -10.37 4.86
N TYR A 87 -14.03 -9.21 5.25
CA TYR A 87 -14.37 -8.11 4.36
C TYR A 87 -13.38 -6.95 4.51
N SER A 88 -12.93 -6.41 3.39
CA SER A 88 -12.28 -5.09 3.34
C SER A 88 -12.96 -4.24 2.28
N SER A 89 -12.85 -2.91 2.41
CA SER A 89 -13.36 -2.01 1.38
C SER A 89 -12.59 -2.19 0.09
N MET A 90 -13.29 -2.15 -1.04
CA MET A 90 -12.67 -2.23 -2.37
C MET A 90 -11.71 -1.07 -2.66
N THR A 91 -11.77 0.03 -1.90
CA THR A 91 -10.80 1.13 -2.02
C THR A 91 -9.41 0.78 -1.51
N LEU A 92 -9.29 -0.30 -0.73
CA LEU A 92 -8.05 -0.69 -0.07
C LEU A 92 -7.38 -1.92 -0.71
N ILE A 93 -7.98 -2.48 -1.76
CA ILE A 93 -7.51 -3.68 -2.47
C ILE A 93 -7.54 -3.44 -3.98
N THR A 94 -6.66 -4.11 -4.72
CA THR A 94 -6.53 -3.98 -6.18
C THR A 94 -7.29 -5.07 -6.94
N LYS A 95 -7.80 -6.08 -6.24
CA LYS A 95 -8.51 -7.24 -6.79
C LYS A 95 -9.81 -7.45 -6.02
N TRP A 96 -10.88 -7.84 -6.70
CA TRP A 96 -12.19 -8.07 -6.09
C TRP A 96 -12.97 -9.16 -6.81
N ALA A 97 -14.02 -9.66 -6.17
CA ALA A 97 -14.91 -10.67 -6.71
C ALA A 97 -15.87 -10.08 -7.74
N ALA A 98 -16.30 -10.90 -8.70
CA ALA A 98 -17.29 -10.54 -9.71
C ALA A 98 -18.74 -10.85 -9.33
N ASN A 99 -18.94 -11.64 -8.27
CA ASN A 99 -20.27 -12.11 -7.87
C ASN A 99 -20.70 -11.51 -6.52
N PRO A 100 -21.98 -11.16 -6.34
CA PRO A 100 -22.48 -10.65 -5.07
C PRO A 100 -22.55 -11.74 -3.99
N CYS A 101 -22.41 -11.31 -2.73
CA CYS A 101 -22.95 -12.01 -1.55
C CYS A 101 -24.39 -11.51 -1.31
#